data_AF-A0ABC8LDD4-F1
#
_entry.id   AF-A0ABC8LDD4-F1
#
_cell.length_a   1.000
_cell.length_b   1.000
_cell.length_c   1.000
_cell.angle_alpha   90.00
_cell.angle_beta   90.00
_cell.angle_gamma   90.00
#
_symmetry.space_group_name_H-M   'P 1'
#
loop_
_entity.id
_entity.type
_entity.pdbx_description
1 polymer ?
#
loop_
_entity_poly.entity_id
_entity_poly.type
_entity_poly.pdbx_seq_one_letter_code
_entity_poly.pdbx_strand_id
1 'polypeptide(L)'
;MILEQEEVHHLVTVKEFRLYMFPLDEDVISFELDLSEKDCLVDGDVSSLWHVAKAIHELEVGRPEIDTLIMLDREVDMVTPMCTQLTYEGLLNETLVEAESYDITELLHSYGFEHVATLNNLEKTGLFKKQEFKSNWQTVKRKLKLIVEDTDTSRPDDIAYVYSGYAPLFIPDG
;
A
#
# COMPACT_ATOMS: atom_id res chain seq x y z
N MET A 1 -13.69 -28.15 -12.06
CA MET A 1 -13.50 -26.81 -12.70
C MET A 1 -14.75 -26.49 -13.53
N ILE A 2 -15.22 -25.23 -13.60
CA ILE A 2 -16.48 -24.88 -14.33
C ILE A 2 -16.48 -25.41 -15.78
N LEU A 3 -15.32 -25.41 -16.44
CA LEU A 3 -15.15 -25.93 -17.80
C LEU A 3 -15.35 -27.45 -17.95
N GLU A 4 -15.18 -28.22 -16.87
CA GLU A 4 -15.48 -29.66 -16.84
C GLU A 4 -16.97 -29.90 -16.61
N GLN A 5 -17.61 -29.05 -15.80
CA GLN A 5 -19.05 -29.13 -15.53
C GLN A 5 -19.88 -28.77 -16.77
N GLU A 6 -19.39 -27.84 -17.59
CA GLU A 6 -20.02 -27.41 -18.84
C GLU A 6 -19.60 -28.25 -20.07
N GLU A 7 -18.86 -29.35 -19.88
CA GLU A 7 -18.34 -30.25 -20.91
C GLU A 7 -17.46 -29.61 -22.02
N VAL A 8 -17.16 -28.31 -21.97
CA VAL A 8 -16.41 -27.57 -23.01
C VAL A 8 -14.89 -27.75 -22.97
N HIS A 9 -14.35 -28.45 -21.96
CA HIS A 9 -12.91 -28.62 -21.76
C HIS A 9 -12.16 -29.19 -22.98
N HIS A 10 -12.83 -30.03 -23.79
CA HIS A 10 -12.22 -30.63 -24.98
C HIS A 10 -12.11 -29.66 -26.19
N LEU A 11 -12.81 -28.52 -26.15
CA LEU A 11 -12.79 -27.49 -27.19
C LEU A 11 -11.76 -26.39 -26.92
N VAL A 12 -11.15 -26.37 -25.73
CA VAL A 12 -10.26 -25.31 -25.27
C VAL A 12 -8.92 -25.89 -24.87
N THR A 13 -7.84 -25.35 -25.42
CA THR A 13 -6.48 -25.66 -24.93
C THR A 13 -6.11 -24.65 -23.84
N VAL A 14 -6.27 -25.04 -22.58
CA VAL A 14 -5.84 -24.23 -21.43
C VAL A 14 -4.33 -24.39 -21.27
N LYS A 15 -3.61 -23.27 -21.30
CA LYS A 15 -2.18 -23.22 -20.96
C LYS A 15 -2.00 -22.21 -19.84
N GLU A 16 -1.22 -22.59 -18.83
CA GLU A 16 -0.75 -21.64 -17.84
C GLU A 16 0.33 -20.76 -18.48
N PHE A 17 0.01 -19.49 -18.67
CA PHE A 17 1.03 -18.50 -19.02
C PHE A 17 1.51 -17.86 -17.72
N ARG A 18 2.74 -18.21 -17.32
CA ARG A 18 3.35 -17.76 -16.08
C ARG A 18 3.99 -16.40 -16.30
N LEU A 19 3.19 -15.36 -16.23
CA LEU A 19 3.68 -13.99 -16.25
C LEU A 19 3.58 -13.43 -14.83
N TYR A 20 4.65 -13.59 -14.05
CA TYR A 20 4.69 -13.13 -12.66
C TYR A 20 5.22 -11.70 -12.52
N MET A 21 5.93 -11.18 -13.52
CA MET A 21 6.62 -9.88 -13.45
C MET A 21 6.38 -9.09 -14.73
N PHE A 22 6.07 -7.81 -14.57
CA PHE A 22 5.96 -6.83 -15.65
C PHE A 22 7.09 -5.81 -15.51
N PRO A 23 8.05 -5.74 -16.44
CA PRO A 23 9.03 -4.67 -16.45
C PRO A 23 8.30 -3.36 -16.83
N LEU A 24 8.23 -2.43 -15.89
CA LEU A 24 7.67 -1.09 -16.13
C LEU A 24 8.76 -0.16 -16.66
N ASP A 25 9.98 -0.29 -16.15
CA ASP A 25 11.18 0.46 -16.57
C ASP A 25 12.46 -0.40 -16.40
N GLU A 26 13.64 0.16 -16.67
CA GLU A 26 14.93 -0.54 -16.53
C GLU A 26 15.21 -0.99 -15.08
N ASP A 27 14.74 -0.23 -14.09
CA ASP A 27 14.94 -0.45 -12.66
C ASP A 27 13.63 -0.70 -11.89
N VAL A 28 12.50 -0.83 -12.60
CA VAL A 28 11.18 -1.00 -11.99
C VAL A 28 10.46 -2.23 -12.54
N ILE A 29 10.10 -3.14 -11.63
CA ILE A 29 9.28 -4.33 -11.91
C ILE A 29 8.02 -4.28 -11.06
N SER A 30 6.87 -4.53 -11.70
CA SER A 30 5.59 -4.70 -11.02
C SER A 30 5.10 -6.14 -11.08
N PHE A 31 4.39 -6.54 -10.04
CA PHE A 31 3.66 -7.81 -9.95
C PHE A 31 2.18 -7.66 -10.37
N GLU A 32 1.67 -6.42 -10.46
CA GLU A 32 0.27 -6.09 -10.81
C GLU A 32 -0.77 -6.92 -10.00
N LEU A 33 -0.54 -7.06 -8.69
CA LEU A 33 -1.41 -7.79 -7.78
C LEU A 33 -2.34 -6.81 -7.01
N ASP A 34 -3.28 -6.19 -7.74
CA ASP A 34 -4.14 -5.10 -7.24
C ASP A 34 -4.90 -5.42 -5.94
N LEU A 35 -5.29 -6.68 -5.75
CA LEU A 35 -6.08 -7.13 -4.60
C LEU A 35 -5.25 -7.79 -3.50
N SER A 36 -3.93 -7.94 -3.70
CA SER A 36 -3.07 -8.70 -2.78
C SER A 36 -3.12 -8.19 -1.33
N GLU A 37 -3.23 -6.88 -1.13
CA GLU A 37 -3.34 -6.28 0.21
C GLU A 37 -4.66 -6.69 0.89
N LYS A 38 -5.79 -6.61 0.16
CA LYS A 38 -7.08 -7.06 0.69
C LYS A 38 -7.07 -8.57 0.93
N ASP A 39 -6.60 -9.34 -0.04
CA ASP A 39 -6.58 -10.80 0.03
C ASP A 39 -5.74 -11.25 1.24
N CYS A 40 -4.56 -10.66 1.45
CA CYS A 40 -3.69 -10.99 2.58
C CYS A 40 -4.24 -10.49 3.93
N LEU A 41 -4.66 -9.23 4.02
CA LEU A 41 -4.97 -8.57 5.30
C LEU A 41 -6.42 -8.75 5.75
N VAL A 42 -7.35 -8.84 4.80
CA VAL A 42 -8.79 -8.96 5.07
C VAL A 42 -9.25 -10.41 4.98
N ASP A 43 -8.82 -11.11 3.93
CA ASP A 43 -9.30 -12.46 3.61
C ASP A 43 -8.34 -13.57 4.07
N GLY A 44 -7.10 -13.22 4.45
CA GLY A 44 -6.06 -14.15 4.93
C GLY A 44 -5.46 -15.05 3.84
N ASP A 45 -5.69 -14.73 2.56
CA ASP A 45 -5.15 -15.45 1.42
C ASP A 45 -3.76 -14.94 1.05
N VAL A 46 -2.77 -15.82 1.25
CA VAL A 46 -1.35 -15.55 1.00
C VAL A 46 -0.87 -16.03 -0.38
N SER A 47 -1.77 -16.41 -1.28
CA SER A 47 -1.42 -16.90 -2.64
C SER A 47 -0.57 -15.88 -3.40
N SER A 48 -0.86 -14.59 -3.23
CA SER A 48 -0.08 -13.48 -3.78
C SER A 48 1.39 -13.52 -3.35
N LEU A 49 1.68 -13.83 -2.08
CA LEU A 49 3.06 -13.95 -1.58
C LEU A 49 3.80 -15.12 -2.23
N TRP A 50 3.10 -16.23 -2.49
CA TRP A 50 3.68 -17.36 -3.20
C TRP A 50 4.07 -16.99 -4.63
N HIS A 51 3.23 -16.24 -5.33
CA HIS A 51 3.53 -15.74 -6.68
C HIS A 51 4.77 -14.83 -6.69
N VAL A 52 4.87 -13.90 -5.73
CA VAL A 52 6.04 -13.02 -5.58
C VAL A 52 7.30 -13.81 -5.28
N ALA A 53 7.25 -14.72 -4.29
CA ALA A 53 8.40 -15.54 -3.92
C ALA A 53 8.91 -16.40 -5.10
N LYS A 54 7.99 -16.97 -5.87
CA LYS A 54 8.33 -17.76 -7.06
C LYS A 54 9.01 -16.92 -8.13
N ALA A 55 8.53 -15.71 -8.35
CA ALA A 55 9.11 -14.80 -9.33
C ALA A 55 10.50 -14.33 -8.95
N ILE A 56 10.71 -13.99 -7.68
CA ILE A 56 12.03 -13.64 -7.13
C ILE A 56 12.98 -14.83 -7.32
N HIS A 57 12.54 -16.05 -7.05
CA HIS A 57 13.33 -17.25 -7.28
C HIS A 57 13.69 -17.45 -8.76
N GLU A 58 12.74 -17.23 -9.67
CA GLU A 58 13.01 -17.28 -11.12
C GLU A 58 14.01 -16.20 -11.56
N LEU A 59 13.96 -15.02 -10.94
CA LEU A 59 14.91 -13.93 -11.17
C LEU A 59 16.32 -14.30 -10.69
N GLU A 60 16.45 -14.86 -9.49
CA GLU A 60 17.73 -15.31 -8.92
C GLU A 60 18.39 -16.39 -9.78
N VAL A 61 17.61 -17.37 -10.25
CA VAL A 61 18.12 -18.46 -11.10
C VAL A 61 18.55 -17.95 -12.48
N GLY A 62 17.84 -16.96 -13.03
CA GLY A 62 18.13 -16.41 -14.35
C GLY A 62 19.27 -15.38 -14.37
N ARG A 63 19.36 -14.53 -13.34
CA ARG A 63 20.34 -13.44 -13.20
C ARG A 63 20.70 -13.19 -11.73
N PRO A 64 21.74 -13.85 -11.20
CA PRO A 64 22.21 -13.64 -9.84
C PRO A 64 23.05 -12.36 -9.74
N GLU A 65 22.44 -11.21 -10.06
CA GLU A 65 23.05 -9.87 -9.97
C GLU A 65 22.58 -9.09 -8.73
N ILE A 66 21.54 -9.58 -8.04
CA ILE A 66 21.00 -8.94 -6.85
C ILE A 66 21.73 -9.47 -5.61
N ASP A 67 22.55 -8.61 -5.01
CA ASP A 67 23.28 -8.94 -3.78
C ASP A 67 22.41 -8.84 -2.52
N THR A 68 21.35 -8.03 -2.55
CA THR A 68 20.52 -7.74 -1.36
C THR A 68 19.08 -7.50 -1.76
N LEU A 69 18.17 -8.24 -1.11
CA LEU A 69 16.73 -8.03 -1.19
C LEU A 69 16.25 -7.35 0.09
N ILE A 70 15.62 -6.19 -0.04
CA ILE A 70 14.94 -5.49 1.05
C ILE A 70 13.43 -5.70 0.86
N MET A 71 12.79 -6.34 1.83
CA MET A 71 11.34 -6.52 1.85
C MET A 71 10.71 -5.45 2.74
N LEU A 72 9.78 -4.69 2.18
CA LEU A 72 9.06 -3.63 2.87
C LEU A 72 7.58 -3.99 2.93
N ASP A 73 6.99 -3.90 4.11
CA ASP A 73 5.57 -4.15 4.34
C ASP A 73 4.81 -2.83 4.27
N ARG A 74 3.73 -2.77 3.48
CA ARG A 74 2.88 -1.57 3.36
C ARG A 74 2.19 -1.20 4.67
N GLU A 75 1.97 -2.15 5.59
CA GLU A 75 1.35 -1.85 6.88
C GLU A 75 2.15 -0.85 7.72
N VAL A 76 3.46 -0.73 7.49
CA VAL A 76 4.31 0.19 8.26
C VAL A 76 4.14 1.64 7.80
N ASP A 77 3.59 1.89 6.61
CA ASP A 77 3.35 3.23 6.06
C ASP A 77 2.07 3.25 5.21
N MET A 78 0.94 3.25 5.90
CA MET A 78 -0.37 3.46 5.29
C MET A 78 -0.65 4.95 4.97
N VAL A 79 0.24 5.86 5.37
CA VAL A 79 0.05 7.31 5.19
C VAL A 79 0.46 7.72 3.79
N THR A 80 1.64 7.31 3.32
CA THR A 80 2.16 7.62 1.97
C THR A 80 1.18 7.33 0.83
N PRO A 81 0.47 6.18 0.75
CA PRO A 81 -0.48 5.92 -0.34
C PRO A 81 -1.77 6.74 -0.27
N MET A 82 -2.12 7.28 0.91
CA MET A 82 -3.32 8.12 1.12
C MET A 82 -3.05 9.61 0.84
N CYS A 83 -1.80 9.98 0.57
CA CYS A 83 -1.42 11.36 0.26
C CYS A 83 -1.73 11.67 -1.22
N THR A 84 -2.64 12.61 -1.47
CA THR A 84 -2.79 13.16 -2.82
C THR A 84 -1.59 14.08 -3.13
N GLN A 85 -1.09 14.03 -4.36
CA GLN A 85 0.19 14.63 -4.75
C GLN A 85 0.32 16.17 -4.60
N LEU A 86 -0.68 16.93 -4.10
CA LEU A 86 -0.65 18.40 -4.20
C LEU A 86 -1.07 19.28 -3.00
N THR A 87 -1.50 18.79 -1.83
CA THR A 87 -1.69 19.68 -0.64
C THR A 87 -1.72 18.90 0.68
N TYR A 88 -0.53 18.53 1.15
CA TYR A 88 -0.33 17.63 2.30
C TYR A 88 -0.54 18.30 3.68
N GLU A 89 -0.16 19.57 3.85
CA GLU A 89 -0.36 20.29 5.12
C GLU A 89 -1.83 20.39 5.52
N GLY A 90 -2.72 20.62 4.55
CA GLY A 90 -4.16 20.68 4.78
C GLY A 90 -4.73 19.31 5.16
N LEU A 91 -4.41 18.28 4.38
CA LEU A 91 -4.99 16.95 4.54
C LEU A 91 -4.52 16.26 5.83
N LEU A 92 -3.24 16.33 6.21
CA LEU A 92 -2.79 15.76 7.49
C LEU A 92 -3.41 16.47 8.69
N ASN A 93 -3.51 17.81 8.62
CA ASN A 93 -4.04 18.59 9.71
C ASN A 93 -5.56 18.42 9.84
N GLU A 94 -6.25 18.06 8.76
CA GLU A 94 -7.68 17.75 8.75
C GLU A 94 -7.90 16.26 9.11
N THR A 95 -7.26 15.31 8.44
CA THR A 95 -7.49 13.86 8.65
C THR A 95 -6.90 13.29 9.95
N LEU A 96 -5.75 13.75 10.44
CA LEU A 96 -5.15 13.20 11.67
C LEU A 96 -5.57 13.94 12.94
N VAL A 97 -6.11 15.16 12.83
CA VAL A 97 -6.59 15.94 13.99
C VAL A 97 -8.10 15.85 14.15
N GLU A 98 -8.88 15.74 13.06
CA GLU A 98 -10.35 15.62 13.15
C GLU A 98 -10.86 14.18 13.24
N ALA A 99 -10.01 13.17 12.99
CA ALA A 99 -10.36 11.77 13.23
C ALA A 99 -10.61 11.42 14.71
N GLU A 100 -10.48 12.38 15.64
CA GLU A 100 -10.87 12.20 17.03
C GLU A 100 -12.38 11.98 17.23
N SER A 101 -13.25 12.29 16.26
CA SER A 101 -14.70 12.09 16.44
C SER A 101 -15.54 12.13 15.16
N TYR A 102 -15.18 11.41 14.09
CA TYR A 102 -16.21 11.08 13.10
C TYR A 102 -17.08 9.98 13.68
N ASP A 103 -18.27 10.36 14.15
CA ASP A 103 -19.27 9.38 14.55
C ASP A 103 -19.62 8.58 13.30
N ILE A 104 -19.23 7.31 13.27
CA ILE A 104 -19.48 6.36 12.16
C ILE A 104 -20.98 6.37 11.79
N THR A 105 -21.83 6.70 12.76
CA THR A 105 -23.27 6.91 12.61
C THR A 105 -23.62 8.01 11.59
N GLU A 106 -22.88 9.11 11.54
CA GLU A 106 -23.12 10.22 10.60
C GLU A 106 -22.80 9.80 9.16
N LEU A 107 -21.68 9.10 8.96
CA LEU A 107 -21.31 8.54 7.66
C LEU A 107 -22.32 7.50 7.17
N LEU A 108 -22.80 6.63 8.06
CA LEU A 108 -23.83 5.65 7.72
C LEU A 108 -25.18 6.31 7.39
N HIS A 109 -25.51 7.40 8.07
CA HIS A 109 -26.73 8.17 7.78
C HIS A 109 -26.65 8.93 6.45
N SER A 110 -25.48 9.43 6.06
CA SER A 110 -25.31 10.19 4.81
C SER A 110 -25.11 9.31 3.58
N TYR A 111 -24.36 8.20 3.72
CA TYR A 111 -23.97 7.33 2.60
C TYR A 111 -24.70 5.98 2.57
N GLY A 112 -25.34 5.55 3.66
CA GLY A 112 -26.11 4.31 3.73
C GLY A 112 -25.39 3.14 4.42
N PHE A 113 -26.18 2.15 4.84
CA PHE A 113 -25.71 0.98 5.60
C PHE A 113 -24.93 -0.04 4.77
N GLU A 114 -24.97 0.04 3.44
CA GLU A 114 -24.18 -0.76 2.52
C GLU A 114 -22.66 -0.59 2.75
N HIS A 115 -22.23 0.56 3.29
CA HIS A 115 -20.84 0.86 3.56
C HIS A 115 -20.31 0.26 4.87
N VAL A 116 -21.14 -0.40 5.68
CA VAL A 116 -20.70 -1.09 6.91
C VAL A 116 -19.64 -2.15 6.58
N ALA A 117 -19.80 -2.89 5.49
CA ALA A 117 -18.81 -3.88 5.06
C ALA A 117 -17.47 -3.22 4.69
N THR A 118 -17.52 -2.06 4.01
CA THR A 118 -16.33 -1.28 3.67
C THR A 118 -15.62 -0.78 4.93
N LEU A 119 -16.37 -0.22 5.88
CA LEU A 119 -15.83 0.28 7.15
C LEU A 119 -15.15 -0.85 7.95
N ASN A 120 -15.79 -2.02 8.01
CA ASN A 120 -15.20 -3.21 8.64
C ASN A 120 -13.91 -3.68 7.94
N ASN A 121 -13.84 -3.57 6.62
CA ASN A 121 -12.61 -3.89 5.89
C ASN A 121 -11.50 -2.85 6.17
N LEU A 122 -11.83 -1.56 6.22
CA LEU A 122 -10.89 -0.49 6.57
C LEU A 122 -10.37 -0.58 8.01
N GLU A 123 -11.20 -1.07 8.93
CA GLU A 123 -10.78 -1.36 10.30
C GLU A 123 -9.81 -2.53 10.35
N LYS A 124 -10.09 -3.61 9.62
CA LYS A 124 -9.20 -4.77 9.50
C LYS A 124 -7.85 -4.42 8.89
N THR A 125 -7.81 -3.60 7.83
CA THR A 125 -6.54 -3.14 7.24
C THR A 125 -5.80 -2.15 8.14
N GLY A 126 -6.46 -1.58 9.14
CA GLY A 126 -5.87 -0.63 10.06
C GLY A 126 -5.86 0.82 9.61
N LEU A 127 -6.49 1.12 8.48
CA LEU A 127 -6.72 2.48 8.00
C LEU A 127 -7.70 3.26 8.88
N PHE A 128 -8.67 2.56 9.49
CA PHE A 128 -9.68 3.18 10.32
C PHE A 128 -9.87 2.42 11.64
N LYS A 129 -9.13 2.80 12.68
CA LYS A 129 -9.18 2.13 13.99
C LYS A 129 -9.62 3.11 15.07
N LYS A 130 -10.42 2.62 16.01
CA LYS A 130 -10.74 3.38 17.22
C LYS A 130 -9.45 3.61 18.01
N GLN A 131 -9.12 4.87 18.22
CA GLN A 131 -7.90 5.24 18.94
C GLN A 131 -8.07 4.92 20.44
N GLU A 132 -7.42 3.86 20.92
CA GLU A 132 -7.46 3.49 22.34
C GLU A 132 -6.43 4.26 23.19
N PHE A 133 -5.35 4.77 22.57
CA PHE A 133 -4.25 5.45 23.25
C PHE A 133 -3.78 6.71 22.49
N LYS A 134 -3.12 7.61 23.20
CA LYS A 134 -2.54 8.83 22.61
C LYS A 134 -1.49 8.46 21.55
N SER A 135 -1.62 9.02 20.35
CA SER A 135 -0.78 8.69 19.20
C SER A 135 0.69 9.06 19.45
N ASN A 136 1.60 8.15 19.11
CA ASN A 136 3.05 8.39 19.13
C ASN A 136 3.55 9.13 17.87
N TRP A 137 2.64 9.52 16.97
CA TRP A 137 2.95 10.16 15.70
C TRP A 137 3.87 11.37 15.85
N GLN A 138 3.66 12.22 16.85
CA GLN A 138 4.50 13.40 17.09
C GLN A 138 5.97 13.04 17.40
N THR A 139 6.20 11.90 18.04
CA THR A 139 7.55 11.38 18.33
C THR A 139 8.18 10.81 17.06
N VAL A 140 7.41 10.06 16.27
CA VAL A 140 7.85 9.45 15.01
C VAL A 140 8.18 10.53 13.99
N LYS A 141 7.27 11.48 13.76
CA LYS A 141 7.44 12.68 12.92
C LYS A 141 8.76 13.39 13.19
N ARG A 142 9.09 13.60 14.47
CA ARG A 142 10.32 14.31 14.88
C ARG A 142 11.58 13.47 14.72
N LYS A 143 11.54 12.19 15.11
CA LYS A 143 12.72 11.31 15.07
C LYS A 143 13.15 11.00 13.64
N LEU A 144 12.18 10.84 12.75
CA LEU A 144 12.40 10.45 11.36
C LEU A 144 12.38 11.65 10.41
N LYS A 145 12.29 12.89 10.95
CA LYS A 145 12.23 14.15 10.19
C LYS A 145 11.23 14.09 9.03
N LEU A 146 10.07 13.47 9.28
CA LEU A 146 9.11 13.18 8.21
C LEU A 146 8.51 14.43 7.57
N ILE A 147 8.57 15.59 8.25
CA ILE A 147 8.04 16.85 7.72
C ILE A 147 9.13 17.92 7.79
N VAL A 148 9.44 18.50 6.64
CA VAL A 148 10.40 19.55 6.41
C VAL A 148 9.64 20.80 5.98
N GLU A 149 9.52 21.77 6.89
CA GLU A 149 8.69 22.98 6.68
C GLU A 149 9.27 23.95 5.63
N ASP A 150 10.60 23.91 5.41
CA ASP A 150 11.30 24.80 4.46
C ASP A 150 12.01 23.96 3.38
N THR A 151 11.24 23.35 2.48
CA THR A 151 11.83 22.56 1.38
C THR A 151 12.16 23.50 0.21
N ASP A 152 13.44 23.69 -0.09
CA ASP A 152 13.88 24.43 -1.29
C ASP A 152 13.59 23.58 -2.53
N THR A 153 12.49 23.91 -3.21
CA THR A 153 12.04 23.21 -4.43
C THR A 153 13.00 23.34 -5.61
N SER A 154 14.02 24.19 -5.50
CA SER A 154 15.01 24.43 -6.54
C SER A 154 16.30 23.60 -6.41
N ARG A 155 16.53 22.94 -5.27
CA ARG A 155 17.72 22.11 -5.00
C ARG A 155 17.33 20.79 -4.30
N PRO A 156 17.41 19.63 -4.98
CA PRO A 156 17.00 18.35 -4.42
C PRO A 156 18.13 17.76 -3.57
N ASP A 157 18.40 18.37 -2.41
CA ASP A 157 19.32 17.81 -1.39
C ASP A 157 18.58 16.87 -0.41
N ASP A 158 17.24 16.76 -0.51
CA ASP A 158 16.34 16.06 0.42
C ASP A 158 15.15 15.43 -0.36
N ILE A 159 14.78 14.18 -0.05
CA ILE A 159 13.70 13.46 -0.75
C ILE A 159 12.30 14.03 -0.46
N ALA A 160 12.16 14.80 0.63
CA ALA A 160 10.92 15.47 1.00
C ALA A 160 10.39 16.42 -0.10
N TYR A 161 11.25 16.84 -1.04
CA TYR A 161 10.83 17.62 -2.21
C TYR A 161 9.75 16.94 -3.05
N VAL A 162 9.76 15.61 -3.16
CA VAL A 162 8.79 14.85 -3.97
C VAL A 162 7.35 15.03 -3.49
N TYR A 163 7.17 15.27 -2.18
CA TYR A 163 5.85 15.45 -1.55
C TYR A 163 5.68 16.83 -0.90
N SER A 164 6.35 17.86 -1.40
CA SER A 164 6.24 19.23 -0.88
C SER A 164 6.51 19.34 0.63
N GLY A 165 7.53 18.62 1.11
CA GLY A 165 7.98 18.65 2.51
C GLY A 165 7.70 17.39 3.32
N TYR A 166 7.25 16.28 2.71
CA TYR A 166 7.15 14.98 3.38
C TYR A 166 8.16 13.96 2.86
N ALA A 167 8.98 13.41 3.75
CA ALA A 167 9.86 12.30 3.45
C ALA A 167 9.11 10.97 3.68
N PRO A 168 8.92 10.12 2.65
CA PRO A 168 8.31 8.80 2.81
C PRO A 168 9.06 7.97 3.85
N LEU A 169 8.34 7.26 4.71
CA LEU A 169 8.95 6.48 5.80
C LEU A 169 9.99 5.47 5.29
N PHE A 170 9.78 4.95 4.09
CA PHE A 170 10.62 3.94 3.46
C PHE A 170 11.93 4.46 2.89
N ILE A 171 12.10 5.77 2.76
CA ILE A 171 13.31 6.38 2.22
C ILE A 171 13.74 7.50 3.18
N PRO A 172 14.31 7.17 4.35
CA PRO A 172 14.86 8.17 5.24
C PRO A 172 16.09 8.81 4.60
N ASP A 173 16.19 10.15 4.65
CA ASP A 173 17.41 10.85 4.23
C ASP A 173 18.61 10.37 5.06
N GLY A 174 19.72 10.09 4.36
CA GLY A 174 21.01 9.72 4.94
C GLY A 174 21.78 10.91 5.50
#